data_AF-A0A812KLV2-F1
#
_entry.id   AF-A0A812KLV2-F1
#
_cell.length_a   1.000
_cell.length_b   1.000
_cell.length_c   1.000
_cell.angle_alpha   90.00
_cell.angle_beta   90.00
_cell.angle_gamma   90.00
#
_symmetry.space_group_name_H-M   'P 1'
#
loop_
_entity.id
_entity.type
_entity.pdbx_description
1 polymer ?
#
loop_
_entity_poly.entity_id
_entity_poly.type
_entity_poly.pdbx_seq_one_letter_code
_entity_poly.pdbx_strand_id
1 'polypeptide(L)'
;ETVALLTLFGDLQLSIHTLFMSIAGGLSWVEATNALQQVGWMWVYIFCCYVAFCVFAVLNVMTGVFCNSAIKGAEKDQEMATQALMVDKHRLKEGLTKLFKEMDVNGDGSVSYKEFKNCLEDERVKTLFEALELGAGDAKQLFKILDVNKDDSVGVEEFLDGCTQVRGNARAIDLFTL
;
A
#
# COMPACT_ATOMS: atom_id res chain seq x y z
N GLU A 1 -1.74 27.23 -54.34
CA GLU A 1 -1.67 27.83 -52.99
C GLU A 1 -2.99 27.73 -52.23
N THR A 2 -4.15 28.05 -52.82
CA THR A 2 -5.50 27.88 -52.20
C THR A 2 -5.93 26.43 -51.93
N VAL A 3 -5.32 25.46 -52.61
CA VAL A 3 -5.61 24.02 -52.41
C VAL A 3 -5.36 23.60 -50.96
N ALA A 4 -4.27 24.05 -50.34
CA ALA A 4 -3.93 23.69 -48.96
C ALA A 4 -4.97 24.19 -47.94
N LEU A 5 -5.49 25.41 -48.17
CA LEU A 5 -6.53 25.99 -47.33
C LEU A 5 -7.84 25.18 -47.45
N LEU A 6 -8.23 24.79 -48.66
CA LEU A 6 -9.42 23.98 -48.89
C LEU A 6 -9.28 22.55 -48.37
N THR A 7 -8.09 21.94 -48.46
CA THR A 7 -7.87 20.58 -47.95
C THR A 7 -7.86 20.52 -46.42
N LEU A 8 -7.39 21.57 -45.75
CA LEU A 8 -7.26 21.59 -44.28
C LEU A 8 -8.45 22.26 -43.58
N PHE A 9 -9.08 23.26 -44.22
CA PHE A 9 -10.12 24.11 -43.65
C PHE A 9 -11.34 24.29 -44.57
N GLY A 10 -11.51 23.44 -45.59
CA GLY A 10 -12.59 23.58 -46.57
C GLY A 10 -14.00 23.37 -46.01
N ASP A 11 -14.12 22.61 -44.91
CA ASP A 11 -15.34 22.46 -44.15
C ASP A 11 -15.07 22.39 -42.63
N LEU A 12 -16.14 22.38 -41.84
CA LEU A 12 -16.06 22.35 -40.39
C LEU A 12 -15.41 21.06 -39.85
N GLN A 13 -15.69 19.92 -40.47
CA GLN A 13 -15.18 18.63 -40.01
C GLN A 13 -13.67 18.50 -40.29
N LEU A 14 -13.22 18.91 -41.47
CA LEU A 14 -11.81 19.02 -41.84
C LEU A 14 -11.08 19.99 -40.92
N SER A 15 -11.69 21.14 -40.61
CA SER A 15 -11.10 22.12 -39.68
C SER A 15 -10.89 21.52 -38.29
N ILE A 16 -11.90 20.82 -37.74
CA ILE A 16 -11.78 20.12 -36.45
C ILE A 16 -10.71 19.03 -36.50
N HIS A 17 -10.66 18.26 -37.59
CA HIS A 17 -9.68 17.20 -37.78
C HIS A 17 -8.25 17.77 -37.86
N THR A 18 -8.04 18.86 -38.59
CA THR A 18 -6.76 19.57 -38.70
C THR A 18 -6.31 20.12 -37.36
N LEU A 19 -7.22 20.70 -36.56
CA LEU A 19 -6.91 21.16 -35.19
C LEU A 19 -6.45 19.98 -34.31
N PHE A 20 -7.18 18.87 -34.34
CA PHE A 20 -6.81 17.66 -33.61
C PHE A 20 -5.46 17.10 -34.06
N MET A 21 -5.23 16.94 -35.37
CA MET A 21 -3.97 16.44 -35.93
C MET A 21 -2.78 17.32 -35.56
N SER A 22 -2.98 18.64 -35.48
CA SER A 22 -1.93 19.59 -35.11
C SER A 22 -1.48 19.45 -33.65
N ILE A 23 -2.36 19.00 -32.75
CA ILE A 23 -2.03 18.75 -31.34
C ILE A 23 -1.53 17.31 -31.14
N ALA A 24 -2.14 16.35 -31.82
CA ALA A 24 -1.82 14.93 -31.71
C ALA A 24 -0.52 14.53 -32.44
N GLY A 25 0.09 15.45 -33.20
CA GLY A 25 1.33 15.21 -33.95
C GLY A 25 1.13 14.51 -35.30
N GLY A 26 -0.10 14.45 -35.82
CA GLY A 26 -0.42 13.88 -37.13
C GLY A 26 -0.15 14.83 -38.30
N LEU A 27 -0.15 16.15 -38.04
CA LEU A 27 0.18 17.19 -39.01
C LEU A 27 1.09 18.21 -38.32
N SER A 28 2.12 18.70 -39.02
CA SER A 28 2.91 19.81 -38.51
C SER A 28 2.04 21.06 -38.39
N TRP A 29 1.99 21.67 -37.20
CA TRP A 29 1.25 22.92 -36.97
C TRP A 29 1.71 24.04 -37.92
N VAL A 30 2.95 23.98 -38.43
CA VAL A 30 3.50 24.91 -39.43
C VAL A 30 2.76 24.80 -40.76
N GLU A 31 2.37 23.60 -41.18
CA GLU A 31 1.62 23.39 -42.42
C GLU A 31 0.22 24.02 -42.33
N ALA A 32 -0.43 23.88 -41.17
CA ALA A 32 -1.70 24.54 -40.88
C ALA A 32 -1.57 26.08 -40.85
N THR A 33 -0.52 26.63 -40.23
CA THR A 33 -0.31 28.09 -40.21
C THR A 33 0.02 28.65 -41.59
N ASN A 34 0.77 27.93 -42.41
CA ASN A 34 1.08 28.34 -43.79
C ASN A 34 -0.19 28.43 -44.65
N ALA A 35 -1.15 27.51 -44.45
CA ALA A 35 -2.45 27.60 -45.10
C ALA A 35 -3.26 28.80 -44.60
N LEU A 36 -3.30 29.05 -43.28
CA LEU A 36 -4.03 30.17 -42.67
C LEU A 36 -3.44 31.55 -43.00
N GLN A 37 -2.13 31.65 -43.23
CA GLN A 37 -1.47 32.89 -43.59
C GLN A 37 -2.04 33.53 -44.86
N GLN A 38 -2.59 32.73 -45.78
CA GLN A 38 -3.26 33.22 -47.00
C GLN A 38 -4.54 34.00 -46.71
N VAL A 39 -5.20 33.74 -45.57
CA VAL A 39 -6.41 34.45 -45.12
C VAL A 39 -6.04 35.72 -44.36
N GLY A 40 -4.96 35.67 -43.57
CA GLY A 40 -4.39 36.82 -42.88
C GLY A 40 -3.64 36.46 -41.61
N TRP A 41 -2.76 37.37 -41.18
CA TRP A 41 -1.87 37.18 -40.01
C TRP A 41 -2.63 36.98 -38.69
N MET A 42 -3.83 37.55 -38.55
CA MET A 42 -4.66 37.42 -37.35
C MET A 42 -5.06 35.96 -37.08
N TRP A 43 -5.38 35.19 -38.13
CA TRP A 43 -5.76 33.79 -38.01
C TRP A 43 -4.59 32.90 -37.58
N VAL A 44 -3.38 33.21 -38.06
CA VAL A 44 -2.15 32.56 -37.62
C VAL A 44 -1.94 32.78 -36.12
N TYR A 45 -2.12 34.02 -35.64
CA TYR A 45 -1.97 34.32 -34.22
C TYR A 45 -2.97 33.57 -33.34
N ILE A 46 -4.25 33.54 -33.72
CA ILE A 46 -5.29 32.79 -32.99
C ILE A 46 -4.94 31.29 -32.95
N PHE A 47 -4.51 30.72 -34.08
CA PHE A 47 -4.13 29.31 -34.16
C PHE A 47 -2.90 28.99 -33.29
N CYS A 48 -1.88 29.85 -33.29
CA CYS A 48 -0.71 29.70 -32.41
C CYS A 48 -1.10 29.75 -30.93
N CYS A 49 -2.01 30.65 -30.54
CA CYS A 49 -2.54 30.70 -29.17
C CYS A 49 -3.28 29.41 -28.79
N TYR A 50 -4.08 28.85 -29.70
CA TYR A 50 -4.73 27.55 -29.51
C TYR A 50 -3.71 26.43 -29.31
N VAL A 51 -2.70 26.33 -30.17
CA VAL A 51 -1.65 25.30 -30.06
C VAL A 51 -0.88 25.44 -28.75
N ALA A 52 -0.47 26.66 -28.39
CA ALA A 52 0.22 26.93 -27.13
C ALA A 52 -0.65 26.53 -25.92
N PHE A 53 -1.93 26.89 -25.91
CA PHE A 53 -2.84 26.52 -24.83
C PHE A 53 -3.02 24.99 -24.72
N CYS A 54 -3.27 24.30 -25.84
CA CYS A 54 -3.45 22.84 -25.83
C CYS A 54 -2.18 22.10 -25.39
N VAL A 55 -1.01 22.49 -25.90
CA VAL A 55 0.26 21.82 -25.60
C VAL A 55 0.75 22.15 -24.18
N PHE A 56 0.76 23.42 -23.79
CA PHE A 56 1.33 23.82 -22.50
C PHE A 56 0.35 23.70 -21.32
N ALA A 57 -0.95 23.84 -21.54
CA ALA A 57 -1.94 23.75 -20.46
C ALA A 57 -2.65 22.39 -20.49
N VAL A 58 -3.37 22.07 -21.57
CA VAL A 58 -4.28 20.91 -21.58
C VAL A 58 -3.53 19.58 -21.44
N LEU A 59 -2.51 19.34 -22.27
CA LEU A 59 -1.73 18.10 -22.21
C LEU A 59 -1.01 17.97 -20.87
N ASN A 60 -0.36 19.03 -20.39
CA ASN A 60 0.34 19.00 -19.10
C ASN A 60 -0.61 18.77 -17.91
N VAL A 61 -1.81 19.37 -17.91
CA VAL A 61 -2.82 19.12 -16.87
C VAL A 61 -3.29 17.67 -16.92
N MET A 62 -3.57 17.14 -18.12
CA MET A 62 -3.97 15.75 -18.29
C MET A 62 -2.90 14.77 -17.79
N THR A 63 -1.64 14.98 -18.17
CA THR A 63 -0.50 14.21 -17.66
C THR A 63 -0.41 14.32 -16.14
N GLY A 64 -0.58 15.53 -15.57
CA GLY A 64 -0.59 15.74 -14.12
C GLY A 64 -1.69 14.94 -13.40
N VAL A 65 -2.90 14.88 -13.97
CA VAL A 65 -4.01 14.09 -13.40
C VAL A 65 -3.70 12.60 -13.43
N PHE A 66 -3.15 12.08 -14.52
CA PHE A 66 -2.77 10.68 -14.62
C PHE A 66 -1.64 10.32 -13.65
N CYS A 67 -0.59 11.14 -13.56
CA CYS A 67 0.48 10.97 -12.58
C CYS A 67 -0.05 10.98 -11.15
N ASN A 68 -0.92 11.95 -10.81
CA ASN A 68 -1.52 12.04 -9.48
C ASN A 68 -2.40 10.81 -9.15
N SER A 69 -3.12 10.28 -10.14
CA SER A 69 -3.93 9.07 -9.99
C SER A 69 -3.05 7.83 -9.76
N ALA A 70 -1.93 7.73 -10.50
CA ALA A 70 -0.97 6.64 -10.33
C ALA A 70 -0.28 6.69 -8.95
N ILE A 71 0.12 7.88 -8.49
CA ILE A 71 0.72 8.08 -7.15
C ILE A 71 -0.29 7.69 -6.06
N LYS A 72 -1.52 8.21 -6.12
CA LYS A 72 -2.57 7.86 -5.13
C LYS A 72 -2.92 6.38 -5.13
N GLY A 73 -2.89 5.72 -6.28
CA GLY A 73 -3.07 4.28 -6.38
C GLY A 73 -1.97 3.53 -5.62
N ALA A 74 -0.71 3.91 -5.83
CA ALA A 74 0.43 3.32 -5.14
C ALA A 74 0.42 3.58 -3.62
N GLU A 75 0.05 4.79 -3.18
CA GLU A 75 -0.10 5.13 -1.76
C GLU A 75 -1.18 4.27 -1.09
N LYS A 76 -2.34 4.11 -1.74
CA LYS A 76 -3.44 3.29 -1.22
C LYS A 76 -3.04 1.82 -1.07
N ASP A 77 -2.29 1.27 -2.01
CA ASP A 77 -1.81 -0.11 -1.93
C ASP A 77 -0.86 -0.29 -0.74
N GLN A 78 0.02 0.68 -0.46
CA GLN A 78 0.87 0.67 0.73
C GLN A 78 0.05 0.79 2.02
N GLU A 79 -0.92 1.70 2.07
CA GLU A 79 -1.80 1.86 3.24
C GLU A 79 -2.59 0.58 3.53
N MET A 80 -3.18 -0.07 2.52
CA MET A 80 -3.89 -1.34 2.70
C MET A 80 -2.96 -2.44 3.23
N ALA A 81 -1.73 -2.54 2.73
CA ALA A 81 -0.75 -3.50 3.23
C ALA A 81 -0.38 -3.24 4.70
N THR A 82 -0.15 -1.98 5.08
CA THR A 82 0.15 -1.62 6.48
C THR A 82 -1.03 -1.86 7.41
N GLN A 83 -2.26 -1.57 6.97
CA GLN A 83 -3.47 -1.82 7.74
C GLN A 83 -3.71 -3.32 7.96
N ALA A 84 -3.51 -4.15 6.93
CA ALA A 84 -3.62 -5.60 7.06
C ALA A 84 -2.66 -6.15 8.14
N LEU A 85 -1.40 -5.67 8.13
CA LEU A 85 -0.42 -6.02 9.15
C LEU A 85 -0.82 -5.56 10.56
N MET A 86 -1.41 -4.36 10.69
CA MET A 86 -1.88 -3.85 11.98
C MET A 86 -3.06 -4.66 12.52
N VAL A 87 -4.02 -5.04 11.66
CA VAL A 87 -5.16 -5.87 12.04
C VAL A 87 -4.71 -7.24 12.54
N ASP A 88 -3.77 -7.88 11.85
CA ASP A 88 -3.22 -9.16 12.26
C ASP A 88 -2.48 -9.06 13.62
N LYS A 89 -1.69 -8.00 13.82
CA LYS A 89 -1.05 -7.74 15.12
C LYS A 89 -2.07 -7.51 16.24
N HIS A 90 -3.16 -6.77 15.97
CA HIS A 90 -4.19 -6.52 16.96
C HIS A 90 -4.92 -7.81 17.37
N ARG A 91 -5.33 -8.62 16.40
CA ARG A 91 -5.99 -9.92 16.64
C ARG A 91 -5.09 -10.87 17.43
N LEU A 92 -3.78 -10.87 17.12
CA LEU A 92 -2.79 -11.63 17.87
C LEU A 92 -2.70 -11.15 19.32
N LYS A 93 -2.57 -9.84 19.54
CA LYS A 93 -2.50 -9.25 20.89
C LYS A 93 -3.75 -9.57 21.71
N GLU A 94 -4.93 -9.47 21.11
CA GLU A 94 -6.19 -9.84 21.76
C GLU A 94 -6.26 -11.32 22.13
N GLY A 95 -5.84 -12.22 21.23
CA GLY A 95 -5.77 -13.66 21.48
C GLY A 95 -4.82 -14.00 22.63
N LEU A 96 -3.62 -13.41 22.63
CA LEU A 96 -2.64 -13.59 23.69
C LEU A 96 -3.10 -12.99 25.03
N THR A 97 -3.79 -11.85 25.02
CA THR A 97 -4.35 -11.25 26.24
C THR A 97 -5.44 -12.13 26.86
N LYS A 98 -6.26 -12.77 26.02
CA LYS A 98 -7.27 -13.74 26.49
C LYS A 98 -6.61 -14.97 27.11
N LEU A 99 -5.59 -15.51 26.45
CA LEU A 99 -4.78 -16.61 26.98
C LEU A 99 -4.18 -16.27 28.34
N PHE A 100 -3.56 -15.10 28.47
CA PHE A 100 -2.96 -14.67 29.72
C PHE A 100 -3.98 -14.68 30.85
N LYS A 101 -5.19 -14.16 30.60
CA LYS A 101 -6.28 -14.16 31.59
C LYS A 101 -6.80 -15.55 31.97
N GLU A 102 -6.69 -16.53 31.07
CA GLU A 102 -7.03 -17.91 31.38
C GLU A 102 -5.93 -18.59 32.22
N MET A 103 -4.68 -18.13 32.08
CA MET A 103 -3.51 -18.66 32.80
C MET A 103 -3.33 -18.04 34.20
N ASP A 104 -3.67 -16.76 34.35
CA ASP A 104 -3.67 -16.03 35.62
C ASP A 104 -4.88 -16.45 36.48
N VAL A 105 -4.78 -17.62 37.11
CA VAL A 105 -5.84 -18.21 37.94
C VAL A 105 -6.07 -17.40 39.22
N ASN A 106 -5.00 -16.81 39.77
CA ASN A 106 -5.05 -16.09 41.03
C ASN A 106 -5.46 -14.61 40.86
N GLY A 107 -5.39 -14.07 39.63
CA GLY A 107 -5.77 -12.71 39.27
C GLY A 107 -4.79 -11.65 39.75
N ASP A 108 -3.53 -12.01 39.99
CA ASP A 108 -2.49 -11.09 40.49
C ASP A 108 -1.84 -10.25 39.38
N GLY A 109 -2.21 -10.50 38.11
CA GLY A 109 -1.69 -9.79 36.95
C GLY A 109 -0.35 -10.34 36.45
N SER A 110 0.11 -11.47 37.00
CA SER A 110 1.31 -12.21 36.62
C SER A 110 0.98 -13.70 36.49
N VAL A 111 1.81 -14.44 35.76
CA VAL A 111 1.70 -15.91 35.70
C VAL A 111 2.94 -16.51 36.32
N SER A 112 2.77 -17.22 37.44
CA SER A 112 3.87 -17.95 38.08
C SER A 112 4.24 -19.20 37.27
N TYR A 113 5.47 -19.72 37.46
CA TYR A 113 5.88 -20.96 36.79
C TYR A 113 4.92 -22.14 37.04
N LYS A 114 4.29 -22.21 38.21
CA LYS A 114 3.33 -23.26 38.54
C LYS A 114 2.03 -23.12 37.75
N GLU A 115 1.49 -21.92 37.65
CA GLU A 115 0.30 -21.63 36.84
C GLU A 115 0.58 -21.87 35.36
N PHE A 116 1.74 -21.40 34.88
CA PHE A 116 2.19 -21.62 33.51
C PHE A 116 2.28 -23.11 33.17
N LYS A 117 2.93 -23.90 34.04
CA LYS A 117 3.07 -25.35 33.85
C LYS A 117 1.71 -26.06 33.87
N ASN A 118 0.86 -25.75 34.85
CA ASN A 118 -0.46 -26.37 34.97
C ASN A 118 -1.36 -26.03 33.77
N CYS A 119 -1.26 -24.80 33.23
CA CYS A 119 -1.98 -24.43 32.02
C CYS A 119 -1.47 -25.15 30.78
N LEU A 120 -0.15 -25.37 30.66
CA LEU A 120 0.41 -26.15 29.54
C LEU A 120 0.06 -27.64 29.60
N GLU A 121 -0.39 -28.14 30.75
CA GLU A 121 -0.97 -29.49 30.89
C GLU A 121 -2.45 -29.55 30.44
N ASP A 122 -3.12 -28.40 30.27
CA ASP A 122 -4.47 -28.34 29.70
C ASP A 122 -4.42 -28.41 28.16
N GLU A 123 -5.02 -29.46 27.61
CA GLU A 123 -5.16 -29.70 26.16
C GLU A 123 -5.74 -28.49 25.41
N ARG A 124 -6.64 -27.71 26.03
CA ARG A 124 -7.23 -26.52 25.40
C ARG A 124 -6.21 -25.40 25.21
N VAL A 125 -5.41 -25.12 26.23
CA VAL A 125 -4.37 -24.09 26.20
C VAL A 125 -3.24 -24.52 25.27
N LYS A 126 -2.86 -25.80 25.31
CA LYS A 126 -1.86 -26.37 24.41
C LYS A 126 -2.28 -26.26 22.94
N THR A 127 -3.53 -26.60 22.61
CA THR A 127 -4.08 -26.42 21.25
C THR A 127 -4.04 -24.95 20.82
N LEU A 128 -4.28 -24.02 21.75
CA LEU A 128 -4.27 -22.59 21.45
C LEU A 128 -2.84 -22.04 21.28
N PHE A 129 -1.85 -22.55 22.02
CA PHE A 129 -0.43 -22.27 21.81
C PHE A 129 0.04 -22.81 20.45
N GLU A 130 -0.36 -24.03 20.07
CA GLU A 130 -0.07 -24.61 18.76
C GLU A 130 -0.73 -23.79 17.63
N ALA A 131 -1.98 -23.37 17.80
CA ALA A 131 -2.67 -22.49 16.85
C ALA A 131 -2.02 -21.10 16.71
N LEU A 132 -1.27 -20.66 17.72
CA LEU A 132 -0.48 -19.43 17.71
C LEU A 132 0.97 -19.65 17.26
N GLU A 133 1.31 -20.87 16.81
CA GLU A 133 2.66 -21.27 16.36
C GLU A 133 3.73 -21.16 17.47
N LEU A 134 3.31 -21.22 18.73
CA LEU A 134 4.19 -21.19 19.90
C LEU A 134 4.49 -22.64 20.31
N GLY A 135 5.63 -23.17 19.86
CA GLY A 135 6.03 -24.55 20.16
C GLY A 135 6.15 -24.81 21.67
N ALA A 136 5.25 -25.64 22.21
CA ALA A 136 5.18 -26.00 23.63
C ALA A 136 6.20 -27.08 24.06
N GLY A 137 7.38 -27.14 23.43
CA GLY A 137 8.31 -28.26 23.57
C GLY A 137 8.88 -28.44 24.98
N ASP A 138 9.30 -27.36 25.63
CA ASP A 138 9.73 -27.36 27.03
C ASP A 138 9.18 -26.12 27.74
N ALA A 139 8.13 -26.32 28.54
CA ALA A 139 7.49 -25.29 29.35
C ALA A 139 8.50 -24.48 30.19
N LYS A 140 9.58 -25.13 30.65
CA LYS A 140 10.62 -24.49 31.46
C LYS A 140 11.51 -23.58 30.64
N GLN A 141 11.85 -23.97 29.42
CA GLN A 141 12.62 -23.11 28.51
C GLN A 141 11.78 -21.94 28.01
N LEU A 142 10.52 -22.19 27.64
CA LEU A 142 9.61 -21.15 27.19
C LEU A 142 9.38 -20.11 28.29
N PHE A 143 9.09 -20.55 29.52
CA PHE A 143 8.92 -19.65 30.66
C PHE A 143 10.16 -18.76 30.88
N LYS A 144 11.37 -19.34 30.77
CA LYS A 144 12.63 -18.60 30.92
C LYS A 144 12.90 -17.60 29.79
N ILE A 145 12.32 -17.81 28.61
CA ILE A 145 12.40 -16.85 27.49
C ILE A 145 11.42 -15.69 27.70
N LEU A 146 10.25 -15.98 28.29
CA LEU A 146 9.23 -14.98 28.59
C LEU A 146 9.59 -14.14 29.84
N ASP A 147 10.18 -14.75 30.86
CA ASP A 147 10.65 -14.09 32.08
C ASP A 147 11.96 -13.33 31.82
N VAL A 148 11.82 -12.10 31.32
CA VAL A 148 12.95 -11.22 30.97
C VAL A 148 13.61 -10.65 32.23
N ASN A 149 12.81 -10.30 33.24
CA ASN A 149 13.26 -9.65 34.46
C ASN A 149 13.83 -10.63 35.51
N LYS A 150 13.59 -11.95 35.34
CA LYS A 150 14.00 -13.05 36.21
C LYS A 150 13.41 -12.98 37.62
N ASP A 151 12.17 -12.52 37.74
CA ASP A 151 11.43 -12.49 39.00
C ASP A 151 10.65 -13.78 39.27
N ASP A 152 10.85 -14.82 38.45
CA ASP A 152 10.15 -16.12 38.50
C ASP A 152 8.62 -15.99 38.26
N SER A 153 8.18 -14.87 37.70
CA SER A 153 6.83 -14.61 37.22
C SER A 153 6.87 -14.01 35.80
N VAL A 154 5.75 -14.06 35.08
CA VAL A 154 5.65 -13.43 33.77
C VAL A 154 4.47 -12.47 33.78
N GLY A 155 4.77 -11.18 33.64
CA GLY A 155 3.74 -10.15 33.52
C GLY A 155 3.03 -10.19 32.16
N VAL A 156 1.89 -9.49 32.06
CA VAL A 156 1.12 -9.39 30.80
C VAL A 156 1.98 -8.87 29.64
N GLU A 157 2.78 -7.83 29.88
CA GLU A 157 3.61 -7.22 28.83
C GLU A 157 4.74 -8.17 28.39
N GLU A 158 5.41 -8.82 29.34
CA GLU A 158 6.45 -9.83 29.08
C GLU A 158 5.89 -11.04 28.31
N PHE A 159 4.68 -11.48 28.64
CA PHE A 159 4.00 -12.55 27.91
C PHE A 159 3.70 -12.14 26.47
N LEU A 160 3.14 -10.95 26.25
CA LEU A 160 2.79 -10.45 24.92
C LEU A 160 4.02 -10.25 24.02
N ASP A 161 5.05 -9.60 24.57
CA ASP A 161 6.28 -9.33 23.84
C ASP A 161 7.07 -10.61 23.58
N GLY A 162 7.19 -11.47 24.60
CA GLY A 162 7.86 -12.75 24.51
C GLY A 162 7.20 -13.70 23.51
N CYS A 163 5.87 -13.79 23.48
CA CYS A 163 5.15 -14.58 22.47
C CYS A 163 5.33 -14.02 21.06
N THR A 164 5.35 -12.69 20.91
CA THR A 164 5.60 -12.04 19.62
C THR A 164 7.01 -12.34 19.10
N GLN A 165 8.01 -12.37 19.99
CA GLN A 165 9.40 -12.65 19.67
C GLN A 165 9.65 -14.13 19.35
N VAL A 166 9.06 -15.05 20.13
CA VAL A 166 9.14 -16.50 19.88
C VAL A 166 8.52 -16.85 18.53
N ARG A 167 7.36 -16.26 18.20
CA ARG A 167 6.72 -16.45 16.89
C ARG A 167 7.55 -15.89 15.72
N GLY A 168 8.21 -14.74 15.91
CA GLY A 168 9.12 -14.16 14.92
C GLY A 168 10.33 -15.07 14.64
N ASN A 169 10.92 -15.65 15.69
CA ASN A 169 12.02 -16.59 15.57
C ASN A 169 11.60 -17.94 14.98
N ALA A 170 10.41 -18.45 15.30
CA ALA A 170 9.89 -19.70 14.73
C ALA A 170 9.76 -19.60 13.20
N ARG A 171 9.18 -18.52 12.67
CA ARG A 171 9.12 -18.27 11.21
C ARG A 171 10.51 -18.09 10.57
N ALA A 172 11.45 -17.49 11.30
CA ALA A 172 12.81 -17.33 10.80
C ALA A 172 13.53 -18.68 10.70
N ILE A 173 13.35 -19.58 11.68
CA ILE A 173 13.95 -20.92 11.67
C ILE A 173 13.39 -21.77 10.53
N ASP A 174 12.06 -21.78 10.31
CA ASP A 174 11.44 -22.53 9.21
C ASP A 174 11.95 -22.09 7.82
N LEU A 175 12.32 -20.82 7.66
CA LEU A 175 12.93 -20.30 6.43
C LEU A 175 14.37 -20.79 6.21
N PHE A 176 15.08 -21.15 7.27
CA PHE A 176 16.47 -21.65 7.23
C PHE A 176 16.57 -23.19 7.17
N THR A 177 15.50 -23.92 7.50
CA THR A 177 15.44 -25.39 7.43
C THR A 177 14.81 -25.96 6.14
N LEU A 178 14.50 -25.12 5.15
CA LEU A 178 14.14 -25.50 3.79
C LEU A 178 15.36 -25.49 2.85
#